data_AF-A0AB34C1Z4-F1
#
_entry.id   AF-A0AB34C1Z4-F1
#
_cell.length_a   1.000
_cell.length_b   1.000
_cell.length_c   1.000
_cell.angle_alpha   90.00
_cell.angle_beta   90.00
_cell.angle_gamma   90.00
#
_symmetry.space_group_name_H-M   'P 1'
#
loop_
_entity.id
_entity.type
_entity.pdbx_description
1 polymer ?
#
loop_
_entity_poly.entity_id
_entity_poly.type
_entity_poly.pdbx_seq_one_letter_code
_entity_poly.pdbx_strand_id
1 'polypeptide(L)'
;MLCKVDDASHRLAQDAPCSLNGSTLELLSLTLVKDKDWPVDVPLVWKHDADTRPYTAFVPGEGKCWVDVGMLSADQQKQSIEICHDGKDNYLASKSGEVWAACGEDAFFKTMLAVRGDVSVDAISDKQAAEFRKQLASNALEQRTVLGALWQEGLQEPVKLEGAGAVTAAKNIKNPVNAVPINLERNPRWINPETRPACKYSPVKVGDLPHKDAIKNTREDAIKSMQAVLDKRIDTCRELAMDRAIPSAGSWFSFVRGPQLHEPHLNKGTVPALVISGGSASKLSADLSKDYGLAWHPKNMTNERGMHAEPVYLLVHKLDYPTYASTMKELLEQYPNLHLVGWDGGKLTGFGAARASALAFADSLSYRPERVMMIDQDVVKTEQTRHTNPRVRAAVEGLHQTSHQPIAGYGIGYPARQSPPTPFGETLPPTPADLNGPAEQFVSIKAPFRKQWEDGIYPPYMVAGGEDMLMSKELGLSKDGRNTVLPEERIIKKELQGPADTPNVYWNEGRTQTLKALFEAEKNTWVEFEEQKMSLDDLLHKFKDNGWIASHPSVESYNVSACVIERIILRLNNELTKDAQQK
;
A
#
# COMPACT_ATOMS: atom_id res chain seq x y z
N MET A 1 -25.33 -8.52 -21.69
CA MET A 1 -24.38 -7.68 -20.94
C MET A 1 -24.18 -6.45 -21.79
N LEU A 2 -24.70 -5.30 -21.35
CA LEU A 2 -24.53 -4.02 -22.04
C LEU A 2 -23.05 -3.60 -21.96
N CYS A 3 -22.54 -2.87 -22.97
CA CYS A 3 -21.19 -2.33 -22.91
C CYS A 3 -21.11 -1.31 -21.76
N LYS A 4 -20.01 -1.21 -21.01
CA LYS A 4 -19.88 -0.28 -19.87
C LYS A 4 -20.19 1.19 -20.24
N VAL A 5 -19.85 1.59 -21.47
CA VAL A 5 -20.18 2.91 -22.03
C VAL A 5 -21.69 3.08 -22.15
N ASP A 6 -22.41 2.01 -22.52
CA ASP A 6 -23.87 2.02 -22.63
C ASP A 6 -24.52 2.25 -21.26
N ASP A 7 -24.05 1.56 -20.22
CA ASP A 7 -24.58 1.71 -18.85
C ASP A 7 -24.34 3.11 -18.26
N ALA A 8 -23.15 3.69 -18.46
CA ALA A 8 -22.85 5.06 -18.03
C ALA A 8 -23.64 6.11 -18.81
N SER A 9 -23.75 5.95 -20.14
CA SER A 9 -24.49 6.88 -21.00
C SER A 9 -26.00 6.80 -20.73
N HIS A 10 -26.54 5.61 -20.45
CA HIS A 10 -27.94 5.45 -20.07
C HIS A 10 -28.26 6.14 -18.74
N ARG A 11 -27.39 6.03 -17.72
CA ARG A 11 -27.53 6.77 -16.46
C ARG A 11 -27.50 8.28 -16.67
N LEU A 12 -26.53 8.79 -17.44
CA LEU A 12 -26.43 10.22 -17.77
C LEU A 12 -27.69 10.78 -18.48
N ALA A 13 -28.35 9.96 -19.30
CA ALA A 13 -29.55 10.34 -20.02
C ALA A 13 -30.85 10.24 -19.20
N GLN A 14 -30.91 9.33 -18.23
CA GLN A 14 -32.12 8.98 -17.47
C GLN A 14 -32.16 9.56 -16.04
N ASP A 15 -31.01 9.73 -15.39
CA ASP A 15 -30.97 10.18 -14.01
C ASP A 15 -31.35 11.66 -13.87
N ALA A 16 -31.99 11.97 -12.74
CA ALA A 16 -32.10 13.34 -12.21
C ALA A 16 -30.69 13.90 -11.94
N PRO A 17 -30.52 15.22 -11.74
CA PRO A 17 -29.20 15.81 -11.52
C PRO A 17 -28.43 15.03 -10.45
N CYS A 18 -27.32 14.41 -10.87
CA CYS A 18 -26.54 13.52 -10.03
C CYS A 18 -25.11 14.07 -9.93
N SER A 19 -24.48 13.87 -8.77
CA SER A 19 -23.08 14.19 -8.60
C SER A 19 -22.24 13.31 -9.52
N LEU A 20 -21.38 13.95 -10.33
CA LEU A 20 -20.54 13.24 -11.29
C LEU A 20 -19.33 12.66 -10.55
N ASN A 21 -19.18 11.34 -10.60
CA ASN A 21 -17.96 10.69 -10.11
C ASN A 21 -16.81 10.86 -11.13
N GLY A 22 -15.57 10.60 -10.69
CA GLY A 22 -14.37 10.79 -11.51
C GLY A 22 -14.38 10.03 -12.85
N SER A 23 -14.86 8.78 -12.87
CA SER A 23 -14.93 7.98 -14.11
C SER A 23 -15.96 8.52 -15.10
N THR A 24 -17.07 9.08 -14.60
CA THR A 24 -18.06 9.76 -15.45
C THR A 24 -17.50 11.07 -16.00
N LEU A 25 -16.78 11.85 -15.19
CA LEU A 25 -16.10 13.08 -15.65
C LEU A 25 -15.06 12.79 -16.73
N GLU A 26 -14.34 11.69 -16.60
CA GLU A 26 -13.39 11.23 -17.60
C GLU A 26 -14.07 10.81 -18.91
N LEU A 27 -15.15 10.02 -18.84
CA LEU A 27 -15.94 9.65 -20.02
C LEU A 27 -16.44 10.90 -20.75
N LEU A 28 -16.99 11.85 -20.00
CA LEU A 28 -17.49 13.11 -20.53
C LEU A 28 -16.37 13.95 -21.13
N SER A 29 -15.19 14.02 -20.49
CA SER A 29 -14.02 14.73 -20.99
C SER A 29 -13.52 14.15 -22.32
N LEU A 30 -13.44 12.81 -22.43
CA LEU A 30 -13.08 12.12 -23.67
C LEU A 30 -14.12 12.33 -24.77
N THR A 31 -15.40 12.28 -24.41
CA THR A 31 -16.51 12.50 -25.35
C THR A 31 -16.49 13.95 -25.88
N LEU A 32 -16.20 14.91 -25.00
CA LEU A 32 -16.10 16.33 -25.31
C LEU A 32 -14.96 16.63 -26.28
N VAL A 33 -13.72 16.21 -25.99
CA VAL A 33 -12.56 16.54 -26.87
C VAL A 33 -12.60 15.83 -28.23
N LYS A 34 -13.45 14.81 -28.37
CA LYS A 34 -13.74 14.13 -29.63
C LYS A 34 -15.00 14.67 -30.33
N ASP A 35 -15.74 15.56 -29.70
CA ASP A 35 -16.86 16.24 -30.34
C ASP A 35 -16.32 17.15 -31.45
N LYS A 36 -16.94 17.09 -32.63
CA LYS A 36 -16.59 17.92 -33.79
C LYS A 36 -16.67 19.42 -33.50
N ASP A 37 -17.45 19.81 -32.50
CA ASP A 37 -17.68 21.19 -32.13
C ASP A 37 -16.72 21.65 -31.01
N TRP A 38 -15.83 20.78 -30.54
CA TRP A 38 -14.75 21.15 -29.63
C TRP A 38 -13.61 21.85 -30.40
N PRO A 39 -12.95 22.88 -29.83
CA PRO A 39 -11.89 23.58 -30.54
C PRO A 39 -10.73 22.63 -30.93
N VAL A 40 -10.34 22.69 -32.21
CA VAL A 40 -9.25 21.89 -32.77
C VAL A 40 -7.94 22.21 -32.03
N ASP A 41 -7.19 21.18 -31.65
CA ASP A 41 -5.90 21.26 -30.95
C ASP A 41 -5.93 21.89 -29.55
N VAL A 42 -7.10 22.12 -28.94
CA VAL A 42 -7.21 22.64 -27.57
C VAL A 42 -7.39 21.50 -26.56
N PRO A 43 -6.40 21.24 -25.69
CA PRO A 43 -6.53 20.22 -24.67
C PRO A 43 -7.44 20.67 -23.52
N LEU A 44 -8.16 19.70 -22.94
CA LEU A 44 -8.89 19.88 -21.69
C LEU A 44 -8.06 19.32 -20.53
N VAL A 45 -7.78 20.11 -19.51
CA VAL A 45 -6.78 19.80 -18.49
C VAL A 45 -7.38 19.88 -17.09
N TRP A 46 -7.18 18.87 -16.24
CA TRP A 46 -7.75 18.85 -14.88
C TRP A 46 -6.73 19.27 -13.80
N LYS A 47 -7.18 20.09 -12.85
CA LYS A 47 -6.49 20.54 -11.63
C LYS A 47 -7.30 20.14 -10.39
N HIS A 48 -6.60 19.85 -9.29
CA HIS A 48 -7.24 19.56 -8.00
C HIS A 48 -7.68 20.85 -7.29
N ASP A 49 -6.79 21.83 -7.23
CA ASP A 49 -7.03 23.19 -6.73
C ASP A 49 -6.41 24.23 -7.67
N ALA A 50 -6.85 25.49 -7.58
CA ALA A 50 -6.34 26.60 -8.38
C ALA A 50 -4.81 26.75 -8.31
N ASP A 51 -4.22 26.37 -7.17
CA ASP A 51 -2.78 26.48 -6.88
C ASP A 51 -1.99 25.17 -7.12
N THR A 52 -2.64 24.12 -7.63
CA THR A 52 -2.00 22.81 -7.90
C THR A 52 -1.60 22.65 -9.36
N ARG A 53 -0.55 21.85 -9.61
CA ARG A 53 -0.16 21.50 -10.97
C ARG A 53 -1.20 20.56 -11.59
N PRO A 54 -1.63 20.82 -12.83
CA PRO A 54 -2.62 19.98 -13.50
C PRO A 54 -2.08 18.58 -13.79
N TYR A 55 -2.92 17.56 -13.64
CA TYR A 55 -2.50 16.16 -13.56
C TYR A 55 -2.88 15.30 -14.78
N THR A 56 -3.91 15.67 -15.54
CA THR A 56 -4.34 14.91 -16.74
C THR A 56 -4.83 15.85 -17.82
N ALA A 57 -4.37 15.63 -19.06
CA ALA A 57 -4.79 16.36 -20.26
C ALA A 57 -5.51 15.43 -21.23
N PHE A 58 -6.68 15.85 -21.69
CA PHE A 58 -7.44 15.21 -22.77
C PHE A 58 -7.20 15.98 -24.07
N VAL A 59 -6.77 15.29 -25.12
CA VAL A 59 -6.29 15.91 -26.37
C VAL A 59 -7.20 15.51 -27.55
N PRO A 60 -7.63 16.47 -28.39
CA PRO A 60 -8.37 16.18 -29.63
C PRO A 60 -7.54 15.32 -30.60
N GLY A 61 -8.13 14.31 -31.24
CA GLY A 61 -7.47 13.52 -32.29
C GLY A 61 -7.90 12.05 -32.45
N GLU A 62 -7.32 11.37 -33.45
CA GLU A 62 -7.61 9.97 -33.83
C GLU A 62 -6.84 8.92 -33.01
N GLY A 63 -5.86 9.33 -32.20
CA GLY A 63 -4.99 8.47 -31.38
C GLY A 63 -5.38 8.36 -29.89
N LYS A 64 -4.37 8.15 -29.03
CA LYS A 64 -4.56 8.18 -27.55
C LYS A 64 -4.94 9.61 -27.13
N CYS A 65 -6.16 9.77 -26.61
CA CYS A 65 -6.75 11.09 -26.33
C CYS A 65 -6.56 11.58 -24.89
N TRP A 66 -5.67 10.96 -24.11
CA TRP A 66 -5.27 11.48 -22.81
C TRP A 66 -3.78 11.24 -22.57
N VAL A 67 -3.14 12.22 -21.95
CA VAL A 67 -1.71 12.26 -21.64
C VAL A 67 -1.48 12.99 -20.32
N ASP A 68 -0.32 12.78 -19.72
CA ASP A 68 0.17 13.66 -18.66
C ASP A 68 0.35 15.08 -19.23
N VAL A 69 0.03 16.10 -18.45
CA VAL A 69 0.11 17.51 -18.89
C VAL A 69 1.55 17.89 -19.26
N GLY A 70 2.54 17.26 -18.62
CA GLY A 70 3.96 17.42 -18.96
C GLY A 70 4.33 16.95 -20.37
N MET A 71 3.48 16.14 -21.01
CA MET A 71 3.66 15.68 -22.39
C MET A 71 3.06 16.62 -23.43
N LEU A 72 2.29 17.64 -23.02
CA LEU A 72 1.78 18.67 -23.92
C LEU A 72 2.92 19.58 -24.38
N SER A 73 2.89 20.00 -25.65
CA SER A 73 3.80 21.03 -26.15
C SER A 73 3.57 22.36 -25.42
N ALA A 74 4.57 23.25 -25.41
CA ALA A 74 4.44 24.57 -24.79
C ALA A 74 3.26 25.39 -25.37
N ASP A 75 2.96 25.20 -26.66
CA ASP A 75 1.83 25.86 -27.31
C ASP A 75 0.49 25.22 -26.91
N GLN A 76 0.44 23.89 -26.78
CA GLN A 76 -0.74 23.18 -26.27
C GLN A 76 -1.04 23.53 -24.81
N GLN A 77 -0.02 23.69 -23.96
CA GLN A 77 -0.19 24.13 -22.57
C GLN A 77 -0.78 25.55 -22.50
N LYS A 78 -0.29 26.48 -23.32
CA LYS A 78 -0.82 27.86 -23.38
C LYS A 78 -2.27 27.93 -23.86
N GLN A 79 -2.66 27.02 -24.74
CA GLN A 79 -4.00 27.00 -25.34
C GLN A 79 -5.00 26.15 -24.55
N SER A 80 -4.54 25.40 -23.54
CA SER A 80 -5.38 24.47 -22.77
C SER A 80 -6.48 25.17 -21.97
N ILE A 81 -7.60 24.46 -21.82
CA ILE A 81 -8.67 24.83 -20.90
C ILE A 81 -8.46 24.04 -19.62
N GLU A 82 -8.19 24.74 -18.53
CA GLU A 82 -7.96 24.13 -17.22
C GLU A 82 -9.27 24.04 -16.44
N ILE A 83 -9.60 22.89 -15.87
CA ILE A 83 -10.81 22.64 -15.06
C ILE A 83 -10.39 22.27 -13.63
N CYS A 84 -10.98 22.93 -12.66
CA CYS A 84 -10.91 22.59 -11.23
C CYS A 84 -12.28 22.12 -10.73
N HIS A 85 -12.29 21.07 -9.88
CA HIS A 85 -13.47 20.62 -9.13
C HIS A 85 -13.13 20.51 -7.64
N ASP A 86 -13.93 21.16 -6.79
CA ASP A 86 -13.64 21.29 -5.36
C ASP A 86 -14.24 20.15 -4.49
N GLY A 87 -14.78 19.11 -5.12
CA GLY A 87 -15.46 18.01 -4.44
C GLY A 87 -16.84 18.36 -3.86
N LYS A 88 -17.37 19.57 -4.11
CA LYS A 88 -18.69 20.04 -3.67
C LYS A 88 -19.54 20.54 -4.84
N ASP A 89 -19.41 19.89 -6.00
CA ASP A 89 -20.12 20.20 -7.25
C ASP A 89 -19.92 21.63 -7.76
N ASN A 90 -18.78 22.27 -7.43
CA ASN A 90 -18.36 23.52 -8.03
C ASN A 90 -17.29 23.26 -9.09
N TYR A 91 -17.49 23.82 -10.28
CA TYR A 91 -16.57 23.67 -11.41
C TYR A 91 -16.10 25.04 -11.88
N LEU A 92 -14.78 25.20 -11.94
CA LEU A 92 -14.14 26.38 -12.49
C LEU A 92 -13.32 25.96 -13.70
N ALA A 93 -13.59 26.57 -14.86
CA ALA A 93 -12.75 26.45 -16.04
C ALA A 93 -12.01 27.76 -16.30
N SER A 94 -10.76 27.69 -16.75
CA SER A 94 -9.99 28.87 -17.12
C SER A 94 -9.15 28.66 -18.37
N LYS A 95 -9.05 29.72 -19.19
CA LYS A 95 -8.20 29.75 -20.39
C LYS A 95 -7.70 31.17 -20.60
N SER A 96 -6.38 31.36 -20.70
CA SER A 96 -5.76 32.65 -21.04
C SER A 96 -6.25 33.87 -20.22
N GLY A 97 -6.67 33.66 -18.96
CA GLY A 97 -7.17 34.71 -18.07
C GLY A 97 -8.69 34.84 -18.00
N GLU A 98 -9.43 34.17 -18.88
CA GLU A 98 -10.89 34.04 -18.80
C GLU A 98 -11.26 32.91 -17.85
N VAL A 99 -12.37 33.08 -17.12
CA VAL A 99 -12.82 32.16 -16.08
C VAL A 99 -14.33 31.93 -16.20
N TRP A 100 -14.73 30.67 -16.24
CA TRP A 100 -16.12 30.22 -16.19
C TRP A 100 -16.32 29.42 -14.91
N ALA A 101 -17.22 29.86 -14.04
CA ALA A 101 -17.48 29.17 -12.78
C ALA A 101 -18.98 28.89 -12.62
N ALA A 102 -19.32 27.66 -12.28
CA ALA A 102 -20.68 27.24 -11.98
C ALA A 102 -20.70 26.41 -10.69
N CYS A 103 -21.81 26.48 -9.97
CA CYS A 103 -22.06 25.71 -8.76
C CYS A 103 -23.41 24.98 -8.82
N GLY A 104 -23.48 23.84 -8.15
CA GLY A 104 -24.71 23.07 -7.99
C GLY A 104 -25.01 22.11 -9.14
N GLU A 105 -26.29 21.80 -9.30
CA GLU A 105 -26.76 20.80 -10.27
C GLU A 105 -26.38 21.19 -11.71
N ASP A 106 -25.85 20.22 -12.45
CA ASP A 106 -25.36 20.39 -13.83
C ASP A 106 -24.27 21.47 -14.01
N ALA A 107 -23.59 21.88 -12.93
CA ALA A 107 -22.51 22.88 -12.98
C ALA A 107 -21.42 22.53 -13.99
N PHE A 108 -21.01 21.27 -14.08
CA PHE A 108 -20.06 20.81 -15.10
C PHE A 108 -20.56 21.11 -16.53
N PHE A 109 -21.81 20.78 -16.83
CA PHE A 109 -22.39 20.97 -18.17
C PHE A 109 -22.57 22.45 -18.51
N LYS A 110 -22.97 23.27 -17.53
CA LYS A 110 -23.04 24.73 -17.68
C LYS A 110 -21.66 25.31 -17.99
N THR A 111 -20.65 24.95 -17.21
CA THR A 111 -19.28 25.43 -17.41
C THR A 111 -18.76 25.02 -18.79
N MET A 112 -18.93 23.76 -19.20
CA MET A 112 -18.44 23.28 -20.51
C MET A 112 -19.20 23.89 -21.70
N LEU A 113 -20.51 24.10 -21.57
CA LEU A 113 -21.29 24.75 -22.62
C LEU A 113 -20.94 26.24 -22.76
N ALA A 114 -20.70 26.92 -21.64
CA ALA A 114 -20.24 28.31 -21.61
C ALA A 114 -18.84 28.46 -22.26
N VAL A 115 -17.92 27.56 -21.93
CA VAL A 115 -16.58 27.49 -22.56
C VAL A 115 -16.68 27.26 -24.07
N ARG A 116 -17.54 26.33 -24.51
CA ARG A 116 -17.75 26.03 -25.93
C ARG A 116 -18.39 27.20 -26.70
N GLY A 117 -19.30 27.92 -26.06
CA GLY A 117 -19.98 29.07 -26.65
C GLY A 117 -19.20 30.37 -26.56
N ASP A 118 -18.11 30.40 -25.79
CA ASP A 118 -17.39 31.62 -25.40
C ASP A 118 -18.34 32.69 -24.82
N VAL A 119 -19.18 32.28 -23.87
CA VAL A 119 -20.18 33.12 -23.21
C VAL A 119 -20.09 33.00 -21.70
N SER A 120 -20.69 33.96 -20.97
CA SER A 120 -20.82 33.84 -19.51
C SER A 120 -21.66 32.61 -19.11
N VAL A 121 -21.30 31.95 -18.01
CA VAL A 121 -22.07 30.86 -17.42
C VAL A 121 -23.51 31.29 -17.12
N ASP A 122 -23.74 32.55 -16.73
CA ASP A 122 -25.07 33.09 -16.44
C ASP A 122 -25.99 33.15 -17.67
N ALA A 123 -25.43 33.09 -18.87
CA ALA A 123 -26.20 33.04 -20.12
C ALA A 123 -26.69 31.62 -20.45
N ILE A 124 -26.24 30.60 -19.71
CA ILE A 124 -26.63 29.20 -19.89
C ILE A 124 -27.75 28.85 -18.91
N SER A 125 -28.96 28.63 -19.42
CA SER A 125 -30.07 28.13 -18.61
C SER A 125 -29.89 26.67 -18.20
N ASP A 126 -30.51 26.27 -17.09
CA ASP A 126 -30.55 24.86 -16.63
C ASP A 126 -31.08 23.92 -17.71
N LYS A 127 -32.05 24.42 -18.51
CA LYS A 127 -32.61 23.67 -19.64
C LYS A 127 -31.55 23.39 -20.70
N GLN A 128 -30.72 24.38 -21.06
CA GLN A 128 -29.63 24.19 -22.02
C GLN A 128 -28.57 23.24 -21.47
N ALA A 129 -28.24 23.32 -20.18
CA ALA A 129 -27.30 22.41 -19.54
C ALA A 129 -27.79 20.95 -19.53
N ALA A 130 -29.08 20.73 -19.24
CA ALA A 130 -29.69 19.41 -19.26
C ALA A 130 -29.82 18.83 -20.68
N GLU A 131 -30.14 19.66 -21.68
CA GLU A 131 -30.12 19.27 -23.09
C GLU A 131 -28.71 18.89 -23.53
N PHE A 132 -27.69 19.65 -23.11
CA PHE A 132 -26.29 19.36 -23.40
C PHE A 132 -25.80 18.07 -22.73
N ARG A 133 -26.22 17.79 -21.48
CA ARG A 133 -25.96 16.50 -20.81
C ARG A 133 -26.49 15.33 -21.62
N LYS A 134 -27.73 15.42 -22.09
CA LYS A 134 -28.36 14.37 -22.92
C LYS A 134 -27.66 14.22 -24.27
N GLN A 135 -27.23 15.32 -24.87
CA GLN A 135 -26.46 15.30 -26.11
C GLN A 135 -25.12 14.59 -25.90
N LEU A 136 -24.37 14.91 -24.84
CA LEU A 136 -23.11 14.23 -24.53
C LEU A 136 -23.28 12.73 -24.25
N ALA A 137 -24.36 12.35 -23.56
CA ALA A 137 -24.69 10.93 -23.37
C ALA A 137 -24.95 10.22 -24.71
N SER A 138 -25.65 10.88 -25.64
CA SER A 138 -25.86 10.36 -27.01
C SER A 138 -24.53 10.25 -27.77
N ASN A 139 -23.68 11.27 -27.69
CA ASN A 139 -22.39 11.29 -28.36
C ASN A 139 -21.47 10.18 -27.83
N ALA A 140 -21.51 9.90 -26.52
CA ALA A 140 -20.76 8.79 -25.93
C ALA A 140 -21.21 7.42 -26.48
N LEU A 141 -22.52 7.23 -26.68
CA LEU A 141 -23.07 6.02 -27.31
C LEU A 141 -22.66 5.89 -28.79
N GLU A 142 -22.65 7.00 -29.54
CA GLU A 142 -22.17 6.99 -30.93
C GLU A 142 -20.68 6.65 -31.01
N GLN A 143 -19.89 7.13 -30.04
CA GLN A 143 -18.47 6.88 -29.93
C GLN A 143 -18.13 5.57 -29.20
N ARG A 144 -19.13 4.73 -28.83
CA ARG A 144 -18.96 3.57 -27.94
C ARG A 144 -17.87 2.58 -28.34
N THR A 145 -17.61 2.39 -29.64
CA THR A 145 -16.57 1.46 -30.11
C THR A 145 -15.18 2.00 -29.79
N VAL A 146 -14.99 3.30 -29.97
CA VAL A 146 -13.72 4.00 -29.70
C VAL A 146 -13.56 4.19 -28.19
N LEU A 147 -14.61 4.66 -27.51
CA LEU A 147 -14.60 4.85 -26.06
C LEU A 147 -14.52 3.52 -25.31
N GLY A 148 -15.17 2.45 -25.76
CA GLY A 148 -15.10 1.14 -25.10
C GLY A 148 -13.72 0.48 -25.15
N ALA A 149 -12.88 0.86 -26.12
CA ALA A 149 -11.48 0.43 -26.20
C ALA A 149 -10.53 1.29 -25.34
N LEU A 150 -10.96 2.51 -25.00
CA LEU A 150 -10.15 3.57 -24.40
C LEU A 150 -10.51 3.86 -22.94
N TRP A 151 -11.79 3.78 -22.61
CA TRP A 151 -12.38 4.14 -21.33
C TRP A 151 -12.75 2.88 -20.57
N GLN A 152 -12.22 2.76 -19.34
CA GLN A 152 -12.62 1.75 -18.39
C GLN A 152 -13.40 2.42 -17.25
N GLU A 153 -14.61 1.95 -16.96
CA GLU A 153 -15.33 2.38 -15.76
C GLU A 153 -14.57 1.93 -14.51
N GLY A 154 -14.19 2.89 -13.66
CA GLY A 154 -13.18 2.75 -12.60
C GLY A 154 -12.09 3.83 -12.74
N LEU A 155 -11.26 4.05 -11.74
CA LEU A 155 -10.17 5.05 -11.80
C LEU A 155 -9.15 4.63 -12.88
N GLN A 156 -8.97 5.46 -13.92
CA GLN A 156 -7.77 5.39 -14.75
C GLN A 156 -6.58 5.96 -13.98
N GLU A 157 -5.45 5.27 -14.04
CA GLU A 157 -4.19 5.80 -13.52
C GLU A 157 -3.78 7.05 -14.31
N PRO A 158 -3.26 8.11 -13.65
CA PRO A 158 -2.43 9.09 -14.34
C PRO A 158 -1.23 8.34 -14.93
N VAL A 159 -1.14 8.35 -16.26
CA VAL A 159 -0.11 7.62 -17.01
C VAL A 159 1.22 8.32 -16.79
N LYS A 160 1.98 7.94 -15.76
CA LYS A 160 3.40 8.28 -15.69
C LYS A 160 4.12 7.71 -16.91
N LEU A 161 4.57 8.58 -17.80
CA LEU A 161 5.61 8.26 -18.77
C LEU A 161 6.67 9.36 -18.80
N GLU A 162 7.78 9.09 -18.14
CA GLU A 162 9.10 9.29 -18.73
C GLU A 162 9.96 8.07 -18.35
N GLY A 163 10.51 7.27 -19.25
CA GLY A 163 10.38 7.28 -20.70
C GLY A 163 10.73 5.92 -21.28
N ALA A 164 10.01 5.55 -22.33
CA ALA A 164 10.50 4.62 -23.33
C ALA A 164 9.97 5.11 -24.67
N GLY A 165 10.88 5.41 -25.59
CA GLY A 165 10.53 5.70 -26.97
C GLY A 165 9.67 4.58 -27.53
N ALA A 166 8.56 4.97 -28.16
CA ALA A 166 7.75 4.06 -28.94
C ALA A 166 8.54 3.62 -30.19
N VAL A 167 9.05 2.39 -30.16
CA VAL A 167 8.86 1.49 -31.30
C VAL A 167 8.53 0.12 -30.73
N THR A 168 7.25 -0.23 -30.72
CA THR A 168 6.83 -1.64 -30.71
C THR A 168 5.48 -1.78 -31.39
N ALA A 169 5.51 -1.70 -32.72
CA ALA A 169 4.60 -2.46 -33.53
C ALA A 169 5.44 -3.17 -34.59
N ALA A 170 5.34 -4.51 -34.56
CA ALA A 170 5.99 -5.48 -35.43
C ALA A 170 7.45 -5.86 -35.08
N LYS A 171 7.58 -7.12 -34.62
CA LYS A 171 8.75 -8.00 -34.72
C LYS A 171 10.05 -7.46 -34.08
N ASN A 172 10.41 -8.01 -32.92
CA ASN A 172 11.68 -8.74 -32.76
C ASN A 172 11.90 -9.20 -31.32
N ILE A 173 12.06 -10.51 -31.19
CA ILE A 173 12.97 -11.12 -30.21
C ILE A 173 14.33 -10.39 -30.36
N LYS A 174 14.74 -9.57 -29.38
CA LYS A 174 16.15 -9.37 -28.89
C LYS A 174 16.35 -8.05 -28.12
N ASN A 175 16.79 -8.24 -26.88
CA ASN A 175 17.60 -7.42 -25.97
C ASN A 175 16.89 -6.68 -24.81
N PRO A 176 17.28 -6.97 -23.55
CA PRO A 176 16.86 -6.21 -22.38
C PRO A 176 17.54 -4.84 -22.42
N VAL A 177 16.88 -3.82 -21.85
CA VAL A 177 17.56 -2.59 -21.43
C VAL A 177 18.80 -3.01 -20.65
N ASN A 178 19.99 -2.52 -21.02
CA ASN A 178 21.27 -2.85 -20.39
C ASN A 178 21.25 -2.44 -18.90
N ALA A 179 20.68 -3.29 -18.04
CA ALA A 179 20.71 -3.11 -16.59
C ALA A 179 22.11 -3.43 -16.11
N VAL A 180 22.72 -2.47 -15.40
CA VAL A 180 23.98 -2.71 -14.72
C VAL A 180 23.72 -3.76 -13.63
N PRO A 181 24.49 -4.86 -13.57
CA PRO A 181 24.31 -5.86 -12.53
C PRO A 181 24.43 -5.25 -11.13
N ILE A 182 23.48 -5.60 -10.26
CA ILE A 182 23.49 -5.13 -8.88
C ILE A 182 24.46 -5.99 -8.08
N ASN A 183 25.47 -5.36 -7.47
CA ASN A 183 26.50 -6.07 -6.72
C ASN A 183 25.93 -6.63 -5.40
N LEU A 184 26.02 -7.94 -5.24
CA LEU A 184 25.59 -8.69 -4.09
C LEU A 184 26.77 -9.44 -3.47
N GLU A 185 26.83 -9.40 -2.14
CA GLU A 185 27.78 -10.17 -1.35
C GLU A 185 27.06 -11.19 -0.49
N ARG A 186 27.74 -12.29 -0.20
CA ARG A 186 27.28 -13.28 0.77
C ARG A 186 27.06 -12.65 2.14
N ASN A 187 25.99 -13.03 2.84
CA ASN A 187 25.86 -12.75 4.27
C ASN A 187 26.38 -13.96 5.08
N PRO A 188 27.55 -13.86 5.75
CA PRO A 188 28.12 -15.00 6.48
C PRO A 188 27.21 -15.52 7.60
N ARG A 189 26.42 -14.64 8.23
CA ARG A 189 25.49 -15.02 9.28
C ARG A 189 24.29 -15.81 8.75
N TRP A 190 23.90 -15.58 7.50
CA TRP A 190 22.78 -16.28 6.90
C TRP A 190 23.18 -17.64 6.37
N ILE A 191 24.40 -17.76 5.83
CA ILE A 191 24.94 -19.04 5.35
C ILE A 191 25.20 -20.01 6.50
N ASN A 192 25.62 -19.51 7.67
CA ASN A 192 25.81 -20.37 8.84
C ASN A 192 24.43 -20.78 9.42
N PRO A 193 24.10 -22.09 9.46
CA PRO A 193 22.83 -22.59 9.99
C PRO A 193 22.53 -22.19 11.44
N GLU A 194 23.56 -22.02 12.28
CA GLU A 194 23.41 -21.64 13.69
C GLU A 194 22.97 -20.18 13.83
N THR A 195 23.43 -19.31 12.93
CA THR A 195 23.14 -17.87 12.98
C THR A 195 22.03 -17.44 12.02
N ARG A 196 21.64 -18.30 11.07
CA ARG A 196 20.58 -18.04 10.08
C ARG A 196 19.24 -17.69 10.72
N PRO A 197 18.75 -18.35 11.80
CA PRO A 197 17.46 -18.00 12.42
C PRO A 197 17.34 -16.54 12.83
N ALA A 198 18.44 -15.93 13.31
CA ALA A 198 18.50 -14.54 13.74
C ALA A 198 18.56 -13.53 12.58
N CYS A 199 18.85 -13.97 11.35
CA CYS A 199 18.97 -13.11 10.17
C CYS A 199 18.28 -13.66 8.93
N LYS A 200 17.26 -14.53 9.10
CA LYS A 200 16.63 -15.33 8.04
C LYS A 200 16.14 -14.54 6.82
N TYR A 201 15.83 -13.25 6.99
CA TYR A 201 15.38 -12.33 5.93
C TYR A 201 16.53 -11.56 5.25
N SER A 202 17.78 -11.96 5.45
CA SER A 202 18.98 -11.27 4.95
C SER A 202 19.96 -12.22 4.26
N PRO A 203 19.58 -12.87 3.13
CA PRO A 203 20.44 -13.84 2.45
C PRO A 203 21.72 -13.22 1.87
N VAL A 204 21.65 -11.96 1.47
CA VAL A 204 22.75 -11.23 0.83
C VAL A 204 22.92 -9.85 1.48
N LYS A 205 24.09 -9.27 1.28
CA LYS A 205 24.33 -7.83 1.43
C LYS A 205 24.39 -7.21 0.03
N VAL A 206 23.94 -5.97 -0.10
CA VAL A 206 24.09 -5.22 -1.36
C VAL A 206 25.33 -4.35 -1.20
N GLY A 207 26.28 -4.52 -2.12
CA GLY A 207 27.57 -3.82 -2.10
C GLY A 207 27.42 -2.30 -2.17
N ASP A 208 28.50 -1.59 -1.85
CA ASP A 208 28.52 -0.15 -1.99
C ASP A 208 28.45 0.28 -3.46
N LEU A 209 27.78 1.41 -3.70
CA LEU A 209 27.66 1.95 -5.05
C LEU A 209 29.02 2.51 -5.52
N PRO A 210 29.37 2.33 -6.81
CA PRO A 210 30.56 2.97 -7.38
C PRO A 210 30.55 4.49 -7.20
N HIS A 211 31.73 5.10 -7.11
CA HIS A 211 31.86 6.57 -7.11
C HIS A 211 31.34 7.16 -8.43
N LYS A 212 30.90 8.44 -8.40
CA LYS A 212 30.38 9.13 -9.59
C LYS A 212 31.37 9.15 -10.76
N ASP A 213 32.67 9.16 -10.46
CA ASP A 213 33.75 9.21 -11.46
C ASP A 213 34.22 7.83 -11.95
N ALA A 214 33.48 6.76 -11.63
CA ALA A 214 33.84 5.41 -12.07
C ALA A 214 33.72 5.27 -13.60
N ILE A 215 34.79 4.78 -14.23
CA ILE A 215 34.91 4.60 -15.70
C ILE A 215 33.92 3.54 -16.23
N LYS A 216 33.46 2.62 -15.38
CA LYS A 216 32.46 1.59 -15.69
C LYS A 216 31.40 1.57 -14.59
N ASN A 217 30.12 1.46 -14.99
CA ASN A 217 28.96 1.39 -14.11
C ASN A 217 28.88 2.58 -13.15
N THR A 218 28.25 3.67 -13.59
CA THR A 218 28.14 4.86 -12.74
C THR A 218 27.20 4.60 -11.56
N ARG A 219 27.32 5.40 -10.49
CA ARG A 219 26.37 5.40 -9.37
C ARG A 219 24.92 5.51 -9.86
N GLU A 220 24.69 6.35 -10.87
CA GLU A 220 23.37 6.61 -11.44
C GLU A 220 22.80 5.37 -12.13
N ASP A 221 23.62 4.62 -12.87
CA ASP A 221 23.18 3.38 -13.51
C ASP A 221 22.80 2.30 -12.50
N ALA A 222 23.53 2.22 -11.39
CA ALA A 222 23.21 1.30 -10.31
C ALA A 222 21.88 1.70 -9.62
N ILE A 223 21.66 3.00 -9.35
CA ILE A 223 20.39 3.50 -8.81
C ILE A 223 19.24 3.20 -9.77
N LYS A 224 19.39 3.46 -11.07
CA LYS A 224 18.37 3.13 -12.08
C LYS A 224 18.04 1.64 -12.11
N SER A 225 19.05 0.77 -11.99
CA SER A 225 18.86 -0.68 -11.97
C SER A 225 18.10 -1.13 -10.71
N MET A 226 18.42 -0.57 -9.54
CA MET A 226 17.66 -0.85 -8.31
C MET A 226 16.25 -0.26 -8.34
N GLN A 227 16.05 0.91 -8.96
CA GLN A 227 14.72 1.52 -9.14
C GLN A 227 13.85 0.64 -10.03
N ALA A 228 14.38 0.11 -11.14
CA ALA A 228 13.65 -0.83 -12.00
C ALA A 228 13.21 -2.10 -11.25
N VAL A 229 14.01 -2.57 -10.28
CA VAL A 229 13.63 -3.67 -9.38
C VAL A 229 12.46 -3.27 -8.48
N LEU A 230 12.50 -2.08 -7.88
CA LEU A 230 11.41 -1.56 -7.04
C LEU A 230 10.11 -1.40 -7.83
N ASP A 231 10.17 -0.74 -9.00
CA ASP A 231 9.00 -0.49 -9.84
C ASP A 231 8.33 -1.82 -10.25
N LYS A 232 9.14 -2.78 -10.69
CA LYS A 232 8.66 -4.13 -11.03
C LYS A 232 7.98 -4.83 -9.85
N ARG A 233 8.58 -4.73 -8.66
CA ARG A 233 8.00 -5.29 -7.43
C ARG A 233 6.65 -4.65 -7.11
N ILE A 234 6.56 -3.32 -7.18
CA ILE A 234 5.32 -2.59 -6.93
C ILE A 234 4.23 -3.02 -7.92
N ASP A 235 4.54 -3.03 -9.22
CA ASP A 235 3.57 -3.37 -10.26
C ASP A 235 3.08 -4.81 -10.13
N THR A 236 3.99 -5.76 -9.89
CA THR A 236 3.61 -7.16 -9.65
C THR A 236 2.70 -7.30 -8.42
N CYS A 237 3.00 -6.57 -7.33
CA CYS A 237 2.15 -6.58 -6.13
C CYS A 237 0.78 -5.92 -6.37
N ARG A 238 0.70 -4.88 -7.20
CA ARG A 238 -0.58 -4.26 -7.62
C ARG A 238 -1.41 -5.22 -8.44
N GLU A 239 -0.83 -5.89 -9.43
CA GLU A 239 -1.50 -6.91 -10.24
C GLU A 239 -2.09 -8.03 -9.37
N LEU A 240 -1.31 -8.50 -8.38
CA LEU A 240 -1.79 -9.49 -7.40
C LEU A 240 -2.94 -8.95 -6.54
N ALA A 241 -2.96 -7.65 -6.24
CA ALA A 241 -4.02 -7.02 -5.47
C ALA A 241 -5.31 -6.76 -6.27
N MET A 242 -5.19 -6.57 -7.59
CA MET A 242 -6.26 -6.19 -8.52
C MET A 242 -7.20 -7.34 -8.94
N ASP A 243 -6.93 -8.60 -8.57
CA ASP A 243 -7.81 -9.75 -8.85
C ASP A 243 -9.11 -9.76 -8.00
N ARG A 244 -9.67 -8.59 -7.73
CA ARG A 244 -10.96 -8.39 -7.07
C ARG A 244 -12.01 -8.08 -8.11
N ALA A 245 -13.15 -8.76 -8.01
CA ALA A 245 -14.36 -8.40 -8.74
C ALA A 245 -15.03 -7.11 -8.21
N ILE A 246 -14.26 -6.09 -7.78
CA ILE A 246 -14.76 -4.80 -7.29
C ILE A 246 -13.80 -3.69 -7.78
N PRO A 247 -14.27 -2.78 -8.66
CA PRO A 247 -13.45 -1.69 -9.20
C PRO A 247 -13.65 -0.41 -8.38
N SER A 248 -12.75 -0.11 -7.45
CA SER A 248 -12.64 1.25 -6.91
C SER A 248 -11.22 1.48 -6.39
N ALA A 249 -10.49 2.43 -6.97
CA ALA A 249 -9.16 2.80 -6.51
C ALA A 249 -9.26 3.64 -5.23
N GLY A 250 -8.39 3.31 -4.27
CA GLY A 250 -8.26 4.04 -3.01
C GLY A 250 -7.86 3.18 -1.81
N SER A 251 -7.93 1.85 -1.94
CA SER A 251 -7.29 0.96 -0.99
C SER A 251 -6.93 -0.36 -1.66
N TRP A 252 -5.71 -0.83 -1.43
CA TRP A 252 -5.33 -2.22 -1.70
C TRP A 252 -6.13 -3.22 -0.88
N PHE A 253 -7.14 -2.80 -0.11
CA PHE A 253 -7.76 -3.63 0.93
C PHE A 253 -9.25 -3.34 1.01
N SER A 254 -10.06 -4.39 1.04
CA SER A 254 -11.46 -4.37 1.46
C SER A 254 -11.61 -5.33 2.63
N PHE A 255 -12.73 -5.24 3.35
CA PHE A 255 -12.88 -5.94 4.63
C PHE A 255 -14.16 -6.76 4.70
N VAL A 256 -14.00 -8.04 5.03
CA VAL A 256 -15.06 -8.94 5.47
C VAL A 256 -15.17 -8.82 6.98
N ARG A 257 -16.34 -8.44 7.49
CA ARG A 257 -16.59 -8.33 8.92
C ARG A 257 -18.01 -8.77 9.26
N GLY A 258 -18.20 -9.22 10.49
CA GLY A 258 -19.55 -9.47 11.03
C GLY A 258 -20.39 -8.19 11.07
N PRO A 259 -21.70 -8.30 11.38
CA PRO A 259 -22.58 -7.13 11.49
C PRO A 259 -21.99 -6.11 12.46
N GLN A 260 -21.98 -4.84 12.06
CA GLN A 260 -21.54 -3.74 12.93
C GLN A 260 -22.50 -3.65 14.12
N LEU A 261 -22.02 -4.04 15.29
CA LEU A 261 -22.71 -3.76 16.54
C LEU A 261 -22.57 -2.26 16.81
N HIS A 262 -23.68 -1.61 17.17
CA HIS A 262 -23.64 -0.21 17.56
C HIS A 262 -22.97 -0.10 18.93
N GLU A 263 -21.76 0.45 18.97
CA GLU A 263 -20.97 0.64 20.19
C GLU A 263 -20.84 2.14 20.50
N PRO A 264 -21.89 2.78 21.06
CA PRO A 264 -21.93 4.23 21.23
C PRO A 264 -20.90 4.78 22.22
N HIS A 265 -20.24 3.91 22.98
CA HIS A 265 -19.19 4.27 23.92
C HIS A 265 -17.84 4.53 23.22
N LEU A 266 -17.65 4.01 22.00
CA LEU A 266 -16.43 4.23 21.23
C LEU A 266 -16.39 5.64 20.66
N ASN A 267 -15.22 6.26 20.76
CA ASN A 267 -15.00 7.63 20.30
C ASN A 267 -13.55 7.79 19.83
N LYS A 268 -13.19 8.99 19.38
CA LYS A 268 -11.84 9.28 18.88
C LYS A 268 -10.70 9.01 19.88
N GLY A 269 -10.99 9.02 21.19
CA GLY A 269 -10.05 8.70 22.27
C GLY A 269 -9.94 7.20 22.61
N THR A 270 -10.80 6.35 22.03
CA THR A 270 -10.67 4.89 22.08
C THR A 270 -9.40 4.46 21.35
N VAL A 271 -8.64 3.53 21.94
CA VAL A 271 -7.37 3.04 21.39
C VAL A 271 -7.48 1.54 21.13
N PRO A 272 -7.98 1.14 19.95
CA PRO A 272 -8.16 -0.27 19.64
C PRO A 272 -6.81 -0.98 19.43
N ALA A 273 -6.78 -2.27 19.72
CA ALA A 273 -5.71 -3.16 19.26
C ALA A 273 -6.07 -3.74 17.89
N LEU A 274 -5.16 -3.61 16.93
CA LEU A 274 -5.18 -4.25 15.62
C LEU A 274 -4.15 -5.37 15.64
N VAL A 275 -4.64 -6.60 15.75
CA VAL A 275 -3.81 -7.78 15.91
C VAL A 275 -3.64 -8.45 14.55
N ILE A 276 -2.41 -8.49 14.04
CA ILE A 276 -2.12 -9.10 12.75
C ILE A 276 -1.89 -10.59 12.94
N SER A 277 -2.72 -11.39 12.28
CA SER A 277 -2.57 -12.84 12.26
C SER A 277 -2.49 -13.38 10.85
N GLY A 278 -1.48 -14.23 10.64
CA GLY A 278 -1.51 -15.27 9.61
C GLY A 278 -1.39 -16.65 10.26
N GLY A 279 -1.53 -16.80 11.57
CA GLY A 279 -1.18 -18.03 12.29
C GLY A 279 -2.20 -19.17 12.14
N SER A 280 -2.18 -20.09 13.10
CA SER A 280 -3.22 -21.11 13.27
C SER A 280 -4.33 -20.56 14.16
N ALA A 281 -5.55 -20.48 13.64
CA ALA A 281 -6.77 -20.16 14.38
C ALA A 281 -6.92 -21.07 15.61
N SER A 282 -6.63 -22.36 15.44
CA SER A 282 -6.76 -23.35 16.52
C SER A 282 -5.73 -23.15 17.62
N LYS A 283 -4.47 -22.83 17.26
CA LYS A 283 -3.45 -22.46 18.25
C LYS A 283 -3.84 -21.20 19.00
N LEU A 284 -4.30 -20.18 18.27
CA LEU A 284 -4.64 -18.90 18.86
C LEU A 284 -5.88 -18.99 19.76
N SER A 285 -6.89 -19.75 19.36
CA SER A 285 -8.06 -20.07 20.17
C SER A 285 -7.67 -20.79 21.47
N ALA A 286 -6.81 -21.80 21.39
CA ALA A 286 -6.33 -22.53 22.55
C ALA A 286 -5.52 -21.67 23.53
N ASP A 287 -4.71 -20.73 23.03
CA ASP A 287 -4.00 -19.79 23.89
C ASP A 287 -4.94 -18.75 24.54
N LEU A 288 -5.87 -18.18 23.79
CA LEU A 288 -6.88 -17.24 24.33
C LEU A 288 -7.81 -17.89 25.36
N SER A 289 -8.01 -19.20 25.29
CA SER A 289 -8.86 -19.94 26.23
C SER A 289 -8.15 -20.33 27.53
N LYS A 290 -6.81 -20.34 27.55
CA LYS A 290 -6.02 -20.82 28.69
C LYS A 290 -5.73 -19.74 29.72
N ASP A 291 -5.09 -18.66 29.28
CA ASP A 291 -4.64 -17.59 30.15
C ASP A 291 -4.69 -16.22 29.46
N TYR A 292 -4.51 -15.17 30.26
CA TYR A 292 -4.48 -13.80 29.78
C TYR A 292 -3.05 -13.35 29.44
N GLY A 293 -2.20 -14.27 28.98
CA GLY A 293 -0.78 -14.04 28.75
C GLY A 293 -0.48 -13.26 27.47
N LEU A 294 -1.37 -13.26 26.47
CA LEU A 294 -1.20 -12.43 25.26
C LEU A 294 -1.43 -10.95 25.58
N ALA A 295 -0.56 -10.08 25.06
CA ALA A 295 -0.63 -8.63 25.35
C ALA A 295 -1.97 -8.01 24.95
N TRP A 296 -2.55 -8.52 23.87
CA TRP A 296 -3.82 -8.07 23.28
C TRP A 296 -5.03 -8.92 23.70
N HIS A 297 -4.87 -9.87 24.64
CA HIS A 297 -5.99 -10.68 25.12
C HIS A 297 -7.17 -9.77 25.52
N PRO A 298 -8.43 -10.05 25.16
CA PRO A 298 -9.56 -9.14 25.40
C PRO A 298 -9.71 -8.66 26.86
N LYS A 299 -9.42 -9.53 27.83
CA LYS A 299 -9.39 -9.18 29.27
C LYS A 299 -8.27 -8.20 29.68
N ASN A 300 -7.22 -8.07 28.89
CA ASN A 300 -6.14 -7.12 29.13
C ASN A 300 -6.39 -5.74 28.52
N MET A 301 -7.42 -5.63 27.68
CA MET A 301 -7.72 -4.47 26.86
C MET A 301 -8.82 -3.64 27.50
N THR A 302 -8.40 -2.71 28.37
CA THR A 302 -9.30 -1.81 29.09
C THR A 302 -8.83 -0.37 29.00
N ASN A 303 -9.77 0.57 28.99
CA ASN A 303 -9.46 1.99 28.99
C ASN A 303 -8.77 2.44 30.29
N GLU A 304 -8.32 3.69 30.33
CA GLU A 304 -7.50 4.22 31.43
C GLU A 304 -8.14 4.13 32.82
N ARG A 305 -9.47 4.15 32.87
CA ARG A 305 -10.23 4.11 34.12
C ARG A 305 -10.66 2.68 34.47
N GLY A 306 -10.30 1.70 33.65
CA GLY A 306 -10.75 0.31 33.76
C GLY A 306 -12.26 0.15 33.62
N MET A 307 -12.96 1.17 33.09
CA MET A 307 -14.43 1.23 33.09
C MET A 307 -15.03 0.58 31.83
N HIS A 308 -14.32 0.66 30.70
CA HIS A 308 -14.76 0.11 29.43
C HIS A 308 -13.64 -0.69 28.77
N ALA A 309 -14.03 -1.78 28.12
CA ALA A 309 -13.11 -2.60 27.34
C ALA A 309 -12.75 -1.85 26.04
N GLU A 310 -11.46 -1.87 25.68
CA GLU A 310 -11.01 -1.34 24.39
C GLU A 310 -11.20 -2.44 23.33
N PRO A 311 -11.58 -2.09 22.08
CA PRO A 311 -11.78 -3.07 21.02
C PRO A 311 -10.47 -3.77 20.63
N VAL A 312 -10.58 -5.07 20.32
CA VAL A 312 -9.53 -5.92 19.78
C VAL A 312 -10.01 -6.43 18.43
N TYR A 313 -9.38 -5.95 17.36
CA TYR A 313 -9.63 -6.44 16.01
C TYR A 313 -8.54 -7.43 15.65
N LEU A 314 -8.91 -8.70 15.53
CA LEU A 314 -8.06 -9.74 14.97
C LEU A 314 -8.19 -9.70 13.44
N LEU A 315 -7.12 -9.26 12.77
CA LEU A 315 -7.05 -9.13 11.33
C LEU A 315 -6.40 -10.37 10.72
N VAL A 316 -7.12 -11.02 9.82
CA VAL A 316 -6.67 -12.20 9.06
C VAL A 316 -6.89 -11.97 7.57
N HIS A 317 -6.11 -12.61 6.72
CA HIS A 317 -6.39 -12.56 5.29
C HIS A 317 -7.73 -13.26 4.98
N LYS A 318 -8.43 -12.83 3.92
CA LYS A 318 -9.74 -13.42 3.53
C LYS A 318 -9.73 -14.94 3.36
N LEU A 319 -8.58 -15.51 3.00
CA LEU A 319 -8.40 -16.95 2.84
C LEU A 319 -8.58 -17.72 4.15
N ASP A 320 -8.14 -17.12 5.27
CA ASP A 320 -8.21 -17.75 6.59
C ASP A 320 -9.48 -17.36 7.35
N TYR A 321 -10.19 -16.32 6.91
CA TYR A 321 -11.37 -15.80 7.60
C TYR A 321 -12.41 -16.88 7.95
N PRO A 322 -12.80 -17.81 7.05
CA PRO A 322 -13.78 -18.85 7.38
C PRO A 322 -13.31 -19.75 8.54
N THR A 323 -12.04 -20.16 8.53
CA THR A 323 -11.44 -21.02 9.56
C THR A 323 -11.38 -20.31 10.90
N TYR A 324 -11.00 -19.03 10.92
CA TYR A 324 -11.00 -18.23 12.14
C TYR A 324 -12.42 -18.01 12.67
N ALA A 325 -13.37 -17.69 11.80
CA ALA A 325 -14.76 -17.44 12.18
C ALA A 325 -15.40 -18.69 12.81
N SER A 326 -15.13 -19.88 12.27
CA SER A 326 -15.63 -21.13 12.85
C SER A 326 -14.92 -21.48 14.16
N THR A 327 -13.59 -21.38 14.20
CA THR A 327 -12.78 -21.85 15.33
C THR A 327 -12.87 -20.93 16.55
N MET A 328 -13.07 -19.63 16.34
CA MET A 328 -13.13 -18.63 17.40
C MET A 328 -14.55 -18.25 17.81
N LYS A 329 -15.58 -18.96 17.33
CA LYS A 329 -16.98 -18.62 17.58
C LYS A 329 -17.28 -18.42 19.07
N GLU A 330 -16.88 -19.36 19.92
CA GLU A 330 -17.11 -19.29 21.37
C GLU A 330 -16.37 -18.10 22.01
N LEU A 331 -15.15 -17.81 21.57
CA LEU A 331 -14.37 -16.68 22.07
C LEU A 331 -14.98 -15.34 21.65
N LEU A 332 -15.48 -15.23 20.42
CA LEU A 332 -16.17 -14.04 19.92
C LEU A 332 -17.49 -13.80 20.66
N GLU A 333 -18.20 -14.86 21.06
CA GLU A 333 -19.40 -14.77 21.90
C GLU A 333 -19.04 -14.42 23.36
N GLN A 334 -17.94 -14.96 23.89
CA GLN A 334 -17.48 -14.73 25.25
C GLN A 334 -16.92 -13.33 25.48
N TYR A 335 -16.27 -12.74 24.47
CA TYR A 335 -15.57 -11.46 24.55
C TYR A 335 -16.20 -10.43 23.60
N PRO A 336 -17.13 -9.58 24.07
CA PRO A 336 -17.81 -8.60 23.22
C PRO A 336 -16.89 -7.59 22.54
N ASN A 337 -15.72 -7.31 23.12
CA ASN A 337 -14.70 -6.42 22.56
C ASN A 337 -13.70 -7.13 21.64
N LEU A 338 -13.90 -8.42 21.32
CA LEU A 338 -13.10 -9.15 20.34
C LEU A 338 -13.86 -9.23 19.01
N HIS A 339 -13.22 -8.78 17.94
CA HIS A 339 -13.80 -8.74 16.61
C HIS A 339 -12.86 -9.42 15.61
N LEU A 340 -13.44 -10.21 14.71
CA LEU A 340 -12.71 -10.83 13.61
C LEU A 340 -12.93 -10.04 12.32
N VAL A 341 -11.83 -9.68 11.65
CA VAL A 341 -11.83 -8.94 10.39
C VAL A 341 -10.99 -9.68 9.36
N GLY A 342 -11.62 -10.00 8.22
CA GLY A 342 -10.94 -10.55 7.05
C GLY A 342 -10.52 -9.43 6.12
N TRP A 343 -9.24 -9.16 5.95
CA TRP A 343 -8.78 -8.25 4.89
C TRP A 343 -8.66 -9.00 3.57
N ASP A 344 -9.27 -8.46 2.52
CA ASP A 344 -9.14 -8.94 1.17
C ASP A 344 -8.01 -8.17 0.49
N GLY A 345 -6.93 -8.89 0.18
CA GLY A 345 -5.74 -8.47 -0.56
C GLY A 345 -5.76 -8.87 -2.04
N GLY A 346 -6.85 -9.42 -2.57
CA GLY A 346 -6.81 -10.18 -3.82
C GLY A 346 -5.99 -11.47 -3.63
N LYS A 347 -4.95 -11.64 -4.45
CA LYS A 347 -3.92 -12.68 -4.34
C LYS A 347 -2.68 -12.19 -3.57
N LEU A 348 -2.61 -10.91 -3.22
CA LEU A 348 -1.49 -10.38 -2.47
C LEU A 348 -1.53 -10.86 -1.02
N THR A 349 -0.42 -11.44 -0.58
CA THR A 349 -0.15 -11.78 0.81
C THR A 349 1.19 -11.18 1.24
N GLY A 350 1.55 -11.29 2.51
CA GLY A 350 2.85 -10.84 3.01
C GLY A 350 2.72 -9.93 4.22
N PHE A 351 3.87 -9.65 4.85
CA PHE A 351 3.91 -8.88 6.09
C PHE A 351 3.58 -7.39 5.87
N GLY A 352 4.16 -6.75 4.85
CA GLY A 352 3.85 -5.36 4.48
C GLY A 352 2.37 -5.17 4.14
N ALA A 353 1.80 -6.05 3.32
CA ALA A 353 0.38 -6.02 2.97
C ALA A 353 -0.53 -6.17 4.20
N ALA A 354 -0.20 -7.09 5.11
CA ALA A 354 -0.98 -7.28 6.33
C ALA A 354 -0.94 -6.03 7.24
N ARG A 355 0.23 -5.41 7.43
CA ARG A 355 0.36 -4.17 8.22
C ARG A 355 -0.36 -2.98 7.57
N ALA A 356 -0.21 -2.81 6.26
CA ALA A 356 -0.93 -1.77 5.52
C ALA A 356 -2.45 -1.96 5.59
N SER A 357 -2.93 -3.21 5.51
CA SER A 357 -4.35 -3.53 5.65
C SER A 357 -4.89 -3.16 7.04
N ALA A 358 -4.06 -3.26 8.09
CA ALA A 358 -4.44 -2.84 9.44
C ALA A 358 -4.63 -1.33 9.53
N LEU A 359 -3.75 -0.54 8.92
CA LEU A 359 -3.91 0.91 8.85
C LEU A 359 -5.12 1.32 8.01
N ALA A 360 -5.34 0.66 6.88
CA ALA A 360 -6.53 0.87 6.06
C ALA A 360 -7.83 0.53 6.81
N PHE A 361 -7.80 -0.52 7.63
CA PHE A 361 -8.91 -0.87 8.49
C PHE A 361 -9.16 0.18 9.57
N ALA A 362 -8.09 0.69 10.20
CA ALA A 362 -8.17 1.74 11.23
C ALA A 362 -8.91 3.00 10.71
N ASP A 363 -8.61 3.44 9.49
CA ASP A 363 -9.30 4.56 8.83
C ASP A 363 -10.77 4.27 8.52
N SER A 364 -11.15 2.99 8.40
CA SER A 364 -12.52 2.57 8.10
C SER A 364 -13.44 2.54 9.33
N LEU A 365 -12.88 2.75 10.53
CA LEU A 365 -13.62 2.74 11.79
C LEU A 365 -14.47 4.01 11.92
N SER A 366 -15.77 3.83 12.21
CA SER A 366 -16.75 4.93 12.26
C SER A 366 -16.45 5.97 13.34
N TYR A 367 -15.84 5.55 14.44
CA TYR A 367 -15.48 6.42 15.58
C TYR A 367 -14.15 7.16 15.41
N ARG A 368 -13.43 6.93 14.30
CA ARG A 368 -12.21 7.64 13.89
C ARG A 368 -11.18 7.76 15.03
N PRO A 369 -10.57 6.64 15.47
CA PRO A 369 -9.59 6.69 16.54
C PRO A 369 -8.42 7.62 16.18
N GLU A 370 -7.96 8.43 17.12
CA GLU A 370 -6.75 9.26 16.95
C GLU A 370 -5.47 8.43 17.11
N ARG A 371 -5.59 7.22 17.66
CA ARG A 371 -4.48 6.32 17.94
C ARG A 371 -4.92 4.86 17.91
N VAL A 372 -4.08 3.97 17.39
CA VAL A 372 -4.26 2.51 17.46
C VAL A 372 -3.02 1.84 18.02
N MET A 373 -3.17 0.64 18.58
CA MET A 373 -2.07 -0.26 18.85
C MET A 373 -2.03 -1.32 17.76
N MET A 374 -0.89 -1.54 17.13
CA MET A 374 -0.70 -2.64 16.18
C MET A 374 0.22 -3.69 16.80
N ILE A 375 -0.24 -4.94 16.85
CA ILE A 375 0.36 -5.99 17.67
C ILE A 375 0.45 -7.29 16.88
N ASP A 376 1.61 -7.93 16.90
CA ASP A 376 1.74 -9.29 16.36
C ASP A 376 1.00 -10.30 17.26
N GLN A 377 0.34 -11.27 16.64
CA GLN A 377 -0.49 -12.28 17.33
C GLN A 377 0.18 -13.00 18.50
N ASP A 378 1.51 -13.16 18.49
CA ASP A 378 2.27 -13.96 19.45
C ASP A 378 2.97 -13.13 20.55
N VAL A 379 2.69 -11.82 20.62
CA VAL A 379 3.24 -10.93 21.66
C VAL A 379 2.57 -11.20 23.01
N VAL A 380 3.39 -11.36 24.05
CA VAL A 380 2.94 -11.61 25.42
C VAL A 380 2.96 -10.34 26.27
N LYS A 381 2.13 -10.34 27.32
CA LYS A 381 2.02 -9.25 28.29
C LYS A 381 3.21 -9.28 29.27
N THR A 382 3.98 -8.19 29.33
CA THR A 382 5.04 -7.96 30.33
C THR A 382 4.77 -6.67 31.10
N GLU A 383 5.35 -6.47 32.28
CA GLU A 383 5.15 -5.21 33.04
C GLU A 383 5.70 -3.98 32.30
N GLN A 384 6.84 -4.17 31.63
CA GLN A 384 7.58 -3.19 30.83
C GLN A 384 6.80 -2.70 29.60
N THR A 385 6.01 -3.57 28.98
CA THR A 385 5.32 -3.26 27.72
C THR A 385 3.80 -3.17 27.87
N ARG A 386 3.27 -3.36 29.08
CA ARG A 386 1.82 -3.34 29.36
C ARG A 386 1.24 -1.96 29.04
N HIS A 387 0.47 -1.87 27.97
CA HIS A 387 -0.17 -0.62 27.53
C HIS A 387 -1.16 -0.02 28.54
N THR A 388 -1.72 -0.83 29.47
CA THR A 388 -2.56 -0.32 30.56
C THR A 388 -1.76 0.24 31.75
N ASN A 389 -0.44 0.09 31.77
CA ASN A 389 0.42 0.67 32.81
C ASN A 389 0.58 2.18 32.52
N PRO A 390 0.18 3.09 33.45
CA PRO A 390 0.29 4.53 33.24
C PRO A 390 1.71 5.00 32.90
N ARG A 391 2.75 4.34 33.45
CA ARG A 391 4.16 4.67 33.16
C ARG A 391 4.52 4.38 31.70
N VAL A 392 4.15 3.19 31.22
CA VAL A 392 4.40 2.76 29.84
C VAL A 392 3.63 3.65 28.87
N ARG A 393 2.35 3.94 29.17
CA ARG A 393 1.54 4.84 28.36
C ARG A 393 2.14 6.24 28.26
N ALA A 394 2.52 6.84 29.39
CA ALA A 394 3.13 8.17 29.41
C ALA A 394 4.46 8.20 28.63
N ALA A 395 5.27 7.12 28.70
CA ALA A 395 6.49 7.01 27.92
C ALA A 395 6.22 6.99 26.40
N VAL A 396 5.28 6.16 25.95
CA VAL A 396 4.90 6.07 24.53
C VAL A 396 4.26 7.37 24.01
N GLU A 397 3.37 7.99 24.80
CA GLU A 397 2.77 9.28 24.44
C GLU A 397 3.82 10.40 24.39
N GLY A 398 4.74 10.42 25.35
CA GLY A 398 5.89 11.33 25.36
C GLY A 398 6.80 11.15 24.15
N LEU A 399 7.00 9.91 23.69
CA LEU A 399 7.78 9.64 22.47
C LEU A 399 7.12 10.23 21.23
N HIS A 400 5.81 10.05 21.05
CA HIS A 400 5.12 10.69 19.94
C HIS A 400 5.20 12.23 20.00
N GLN A 401 5.19 12.82 21.20
CA GLN A 401 5.27 14.28 21.37
C GLN A 401 6.68 14.81 21.08
N THR A 402 7.71 14.09 21.51
CA THR A 402 9.12 14.53 21.42
C THR A 402 9.78 14.19 20.08
N SER A 403 9.45 13.04 19.49
CA SER A 403 10.00 12.63 18.19
C SER A 403 9.23 13.17 16.99
N HIS A 404 7.98 13.60 17.21
CA HIS A 404 7.01 13.94 16.15
C HIS A 404 6.75 12.81 15.14
N GLN A 405 7.10 11.57 15.47
CA GLN A 405 6.89 10.42 14.61
C GLN A 405 5.45 9.88 14.74
N PRO A 406 4.85 9.41 13.63
CA PRO A 406 3.50 8.85 13.64
C PRO A 406 3.42 7.52 14.39
N ILE A 407 4.56 6.86 14.61
CA ILE A 407 4.68 5.55 15.24
C ILE A 407 5.65 5.61 16.43
N ALA A 408 5.37 4.82 17.46
CA ALA A 408 6.25 4.61 18.60
C ALA A 408 6.17 3.14 19.05
N GLY A 409 7.32 2.47 19.16
CA GLY A 409 7.42 1.12 19.69
C GLY A 409 7.23 1.06 21.21
N TYR A 410 6.68 -0.06 21.69
CA TYR A 410 6.60 -0.38 23.13
C TYR A 410 7.90 -0.97 23.71
N GLY A 411 8.90 -1.23 22.85
CA GLY A 411 10.19 -1.80 23.22
C GLY A 411 10.87 -2.47 22.02
N ILE A 412 11.91 -3.24 22.28
CA ILE A 412 12.69 -3.96 21.26
C ILE A 412 12.15 -5.38 21.08
N GLY A 413 11.73 -5.70 19.84
CA GLY A 413 11.23 -7.01 19.45
C GLY A 413 12.30 -8.01 19.04
N TYR A 414 12.06 -9.29 19.33
CA TYR A 414 12.99 -10.39 19.05
C TYR A 414 12.41 -11.39 18.04
N PRO A 415 13.20 -11.89 17.07
CA PRO A 415 12.73 -12.91 16.15
C PRO A 415 12.50 -14.27 16.83
N ALA A 416 13.27 -14.55 17.88
CA ALA A 416 13.21 -15.82 18.60
C ALA A 416 12.07 -15.82 19.61
N ARG A 417 11.23 -16.84 19.53
CA ARG A 417 10.17 -17.09 20.51
C ARG A 417 10.78 -17.63 21.80
N GLN A 418 10.27 -17.15 22.91
CA GLN A 418 10.75 -17.46 24.25
C GLN A 418 9.59 -17.99 25.09
N SER A 419 9.91 -18.72 26.16
CA SER A 419 8.90 -19.08 27.15
C SER A 419 8.31 -17.80 27.74
N PRO A 420 6.97 -17.67 27.83
CA PRO A 420 6.35 -16.52 28.44
C PRO A 420 6.84 -16.40 29.90
N PRO A 421 7.21 -15.21 30.38
CA PRO A 421 7.20 -14.99 31.82
C PRO A 421 5.78 -15.23 32.34
N THR A 422 5.62 -15.53 33.63
CA THR A 422 4.30 -15.45 34.26
C THR A 422 3.69 -14.08 33.94
N PRO A 423 2.36 -13.97 33.76
CA PRO A 423 1.74 -12.68 33.46
C PRO A 423 2.22 -11.61 34.42
N PHE A 424 2.65 -10.46 33.88
CA PHE A 424 3.25 -9.35 34.65
C PHE A 424 4.64 -9.63 35.25
N GLY A 425 5.38 -10.60 34.72
CA GLY A 425 6.78 -10.79 35.08
C GLY A 425 7.66 -9.70 34.50
N GLU A 426 8.70 -9.31 35.25
CA GLU A 426 9.76 -8.47 34.73
C GLU A 426 10.63 -9.24 33.73
N THR A 427 11.10 -8.55 32.71
CA THR A 427 12.01 -9.10 31.71
C THR A 427 13.37 -8.42 31.80
N LEU A 428 14.43 -9.16 31.48
CA LEU A 428 15.76 -8.58 31.32
C LEU A 428 15.76 -7.55 30.18
N PRO A 429 16.54 -6.46 30.31
CA PRO A 429 16.66 -5.45 29.27
C PRO A 429 17.32 -6.02 28.00
N PRO A 430 17.11 -5.42 26.83
CA PRO A 430 17.79 -5.82 25.60
C PRO A 430 19.32 -5.77 25.68
N THR A 431 20.00 -6.70 25.01
CA THR A 431 21.46 -6.65 24.86
C THR A 431 21.84 -5.73 23.69
N PRO A 432 23.09 -5.22 23.62
CA PRO A 432 23.51 -4.35 22.51
C PRO A 432 23.35 -4.97 21.11
N ALA A 433 23.41 -6.30 20.99
CA ALA A 433 23.20 -7.00 19.73
C ALA A 433 21.73 -6.96 19.26
N ASP A 434 20.80 -6.79 20.20
CA ASP A 434 19.36 -6.84 19.96
C ASP A 434 18.82 -5.52 19.40
N LEU A 435 19.53 -4.42 19.67
CA LEU A 435 19.22 -3.11 19.13
C LEU A 435 19.32 -3.07 17.60
N ASN A 436 19.99 -4.03 16.96
CA ASN A 436 20.11 -4.09 15.49
C ASN A 436 18.81 -4.54 14.78
N GLY A 437 17.75 -4.84 15.54
CA GLY A 437 16.46 -5.28 15.02
C GLY A 437 15.53 -4.11 14.67
N PRO A 438 14.86 -4.14 13.50
CA PRO A 438 13.82 -3.18 13.12
C PRO A 438 12.47 -3.49 13.80
N ALA A 439 12.38 -4.54 14.63
CA ALA A 439 11.15 -5.30 14.80
C ALA A 439 10.10 -4.56 15.62
N GLU A 440 9.17 -3.93 14.91
CA GLU A 440 8.03 -3.19 15.42
C GLU A 440 6.86 -4.17 15.63
N GLN A 441 7.06 -5.09 16.58
CA GLN A 441 6.13 -6.19 16.91
C GLN A 441 4.94 -5.72 17.74
N PHE A 442 5.10 -4.61 18.45
CA PHE A 442 4.08 -3.97 19.26
C PHE A 442 4.33 -2.46 19.24
N VAL A 443 3.42 -1.73 18.61
CA VAL A 443 3.56 -0.31 18.33
C VAL A 443 2.29 0.47 18.59
N SER A 444 2.45 1.74 18.90
CA SER A 444 1.41 2.76 18.92
C SER A 444 1.53 3.60 17.65
N ILE A 445 0.41 3.81 16.95
CA ILE A 445 0.36 4.58 15.70
C ILE A 445 -0.70 5.67 15.85
N LYS A 446 -0.38 6.91 15.49
CA LYS A 446 -1.31 8.06 15.49
C LYS A 446 -1.92 8.29 14.12
N ALA A 447 -3.15 8.80 14.11
CA ALA A 447 -3.78 9.31 12.90
C ALA A 447 -3.01 10.53 12.34
N PRO A 448 -3.06 10.80 11.02
CA PRO A 448 -3.73 9.99 9.99
C PRO A 448 -3.00 8.66 9.72
N PHE A 449 -3.74 7.54 9.66
CA PHE A 449 -3.14 6.22 9.45
C PHE A 449 -2.74 6.00 7.99
N ARG A 450 -3.47 6.63 7.08
CA ARG A 450 -3.11 6.77 5.67
C ARG A 450 -3.21 8.23 5.24
N LYS A 451 -2.35 8.62 4.30
CA LYS A 451 -2.53 9.86 3.55
C LYS A 451 -3.41 9.58 2.33
N GLN A 452 -3.93 10.65 1.74
CA GLN A 452 -4.69 10.54 0.50
C GLN A 452 -3.82 9.83 -0.56
N TRP A 453 -4.33 8.74 -1.12
CA TRP A 453 -3.65 7.90 -2.13
C TRP A 453 -2.44 7.07 -1.66
N GLU A 454 -2.21 6.97 -0.35
CA GLU A 454 -1.17 6.11 0.24
C GLU A 454 -1.81 4.98 1.06
N ASP A 455 -1.13 3.82 1.17
CA ASP A 455 -1.57 2.69 2.00
C ASP A 455 -1.06 2.78 3.46
N GLY A 456 -0.53 3.94 3.85
CA GLY A 456 0.02 4.22 5.18
C GLY A 456 1.54 4.08 5.25
N ILE A 457 2.09 4.07 6.46
CA ILE A 457 3.54 4.04 6.71
C ILE A 457 4.20 2.69 6.37
N TYR A 458 3.43 1.62 6.15
CA TYR A 458 3.95 0.31 5.78
C TYR A 458 3.75 0.06 4.28
N PRO A 459 4.82 -0.21 3.52
CA PRO A 459 4.72 -0.46 2.09
C PRO A 459 4.15 -1.87 1.82
N PRO A 460 2.99 -1.99 1.16
CA PRO A 460 2.34 -3.28 0.90
C PRO A 460 3.19 -4.27 0.07
N TYR A 461 4.12 -3.74 -0.73
CA TYR A 461 4.98 -4.50 -1.64
C TYR A 461 6.19 -5.20 -0.95
N MET A 462 6.41 -4.95 0.34
CA MET A 462 7.41 -5.65 1.15
C MET A 462 6.79 -6.92 1.76
N VAL A 463 6.90 -8.04 1.04
CA VAL A 463 6.16 -9.29 1.29
C VAL A 463 6.91 -10.26 2.21
N ALA A 464 8.25 -10.23 2.23
CA ALA A 464 9.11 -11.26 2.80
C ALA A 464 9.67 -10.94 4.20
N GLY A 465 9.50 -9.72 4.71
CA GLY A 465 9.87 -9.34 6.08
C GLY A 465 10.75 -8.09 6.20
N GLY A 466 10.96 -7.34 5.11
CA GLY A 466 11.70 -6.09 5.10
C GLY A 466 10.86 -4.82 5.35
N GLU A 467 9.54 -4.95 5.56
CA GLU A 467 8.62 -3.83 5.73
C GLU A 467 8.94 -2.97 6.96
N ASP A 468 9.20 -3.60 8.11
CA ASP A 468 9.60 -2.89 9.34
C ASP A 468 10.95 -2.19 9.13
N MET A 469 11.89 -2.84 8.43
CA MET A 469 13.20 -2.23 8.13
C MET A 469 13.07 -0.98 7.26
N LEU A 470 12.18 -1.02 6.27
CA LEU A 470 11.98 0.09 5.35
C LEU A 470 11.27 1.25 6.08
N MET A 471 10.18 0.95 6.78
CA MET A 471 9.45 1.93 7.58
C MET A 471 10.35 2.60 8.64
N SER A 472 11.11 1.82 9.43
CA SER A 472 11.99 2.39 10.45
C SER A 472 13.09 3.29 9.88
N LYS A 473 13.55 3.03 8.64
CA LYS A 473 14.52 3.89 7.95
C LYS A 473 13.88 5.19 7.46
N GLU A 474 12.73 5.10 6.80
CA GLU A 474 12.02 6.26 6.27
C GLU A 474 11.60 7.23 7.36
N LEU A 475 11.26 6.70 8.54
CA LEU A 475 10.90 7.50 9.71
C LEU A 475 12.11 7.86 10.60
N GLY A 476 13.33 7.43 10.26
CA GLY A 476 14.52 7.72 11.06
C GLY A 476 14.47 7.16 12.49
N LEU A 477 13.73 6.07 12.70
CA LEU A 477 13.59 5.37 13.99
C LEU A 477 14.81 4.51 14.34
N SER A 478 15.75 4.41 13.41
CA SER A 478 17.03 3.76 13.60
C SER A 478 18.19 4.74 13.40
N LYS A 479 19.11 4.78 14.37
CA LYS A 479 20.38 5.51 14.28
C LYS A 479 21.53 4.51 14.23
N ASP A 480 22.43 4.68 13.26
CA ASP A 480 23.57 3.78 13.04
C ASP A 480 23.16 2.30 12.92
N GLY A 481 21.97 2.04 12.37
CA GLY A 481 21.41 0.69 12.22
C GLY A 481 20.87 0.08 13.52
N ARG A 482 20.73 0.88 14.59
CA ARG A 482 20.15 0.47 15.88
C ARG A 482 18.83 1.17 16.16
N ASN A 483 17.86 0.43 16.67
CA ASN A 483 16.61 0.98 17.20
C ASN A 483 16.91 1.77 18.47
N THR A 484 16.38 3.01 18.54
CA THR A 484 16.60 3.92 19.66
C THR A 484 15.35 4.13 20.52
N VAL A 485 14.23 3.49 20.17
CA VAL A 485 12.94 3.68 20.83
C VAL A 485 12.82 2.68 21.99
N LEU A 486 12.73 3.20 23.22
CA LEU A 486 12.68 2.42 24.46
C LEU A 486 13.70 1.26 24.49
N PRO A 487 15.01 1.54 24.36
CA PRO A 487 16.04 0.51 24.19
C PRO A 487 16.22 -0.40 25.42
N GLU A 488 15.69 0.00 26.58
CA GLU A 488 15.71 -0.76 27.82
C GLU A 488 14.52 -1.74 27.94
N GLU A 489 13.48 -1.56 27.12
CA GLU A 489 12.24 -2.33 27.20
C GLU A 489 12.24 -3.47 26.19
N ARG A 490 11.74 -4.64 26.60
CA ARG A 490 11.76 -5.86 25.79
C ARG A 490 10.35 -6.32 25.44
N ILE A 491 10.10 -6.52 24.15
CA ILE A 491 8.91 -7.22 23.66
C ILE A 491 9.23 -8.72 23.58
N ILE A 492 8.38 -9.54 24.21
CA ILE A 492 8.51 -10.99 24.21
C ILE A 492 7.45 -11.60 23.28
N LYS A 493 7.85 -12.61 22.51
CA LYS A 493 6.97 -13.46 21.72
C LYS A 493 7.02 -14.90 22.20
N LYS A 494 5.88 -15.59 22.16
CA LYS A 494 5.79 -17.02 22.47
C LYS A 494 5.47 -17.87 21.26
N GLU A 495 5.75 -19.17 21.33
CA GLU A 495 5.16 -20.10 20.37
C GLU A 495 3.71 -20.38 20.76
N LEU A 496 2.80 -20.14 19.81
CA LEU A 496 1.38 -20.38 20.05
C LEU A 496 1.13 -21.88 20.25
N GLN A 497 0.34 -22.23 21.25
CA GLN A 497 0.11 -23.61 21.68
C GLN A 497 -1.23 -24.14 21.16
N GLY A 498 -1.26 -25.38 20.65
CA GLY A 498 -2.49 -26.02 20.17
C GLY A 498 -2.29 -26.75 18.84
N PRO A 499 -3.36 -27.36 18.31
CA PRO A 499 -3.28 -28.05 17.03
C PRO A 499 -3.04 -27.04 15.89
N ALA A 500 -2.31 -27.48 14.87
CA ALA A 500 -2.15 -26.69 13.64
C ALA A 500 -3.43 -26.79 12.81
N ASP A 501 -3.85 -25.67 12.21
CA ASP A 501 -4.92 -25.69 11.22
C ASP A 501 -4.53 -26.56 10.03
N THR A 502 -5.48 -27.38 9.56
CA THR A 502 -5.29 -28.23 8.38
C THR A 502 -6.51 -28.10 7.47
N PRO A 503 -6.43 -27.37 6.34
CA PRO A 503 -5.26 -26.62 5.83
C PRO A 503 -5.10 -25.22 6.45
N ASN A 504 -3.85 -24.74 6.57
CA ASN A 504 -3.56 -23.31 6.69
C ASN A 504 -3.42 -22.73 5.27
N VAL A 505 -4.54 -22.26 4.71
CA VAL A 505 -4.62 -21.85 3.30
C VAL A 505 -3.74 -20.63 3.02
N TYR A 506 -3.70 -19.65 3.92
CA TYR A 506 -2.84 -18.48 3.75
C TYR A 506 -1.36 -18.82 3.62
N TRP A 507 -0.78 -19.62 4.53
CA TRP A 507 0.66 -19.93 4.46
C TRP A 507 0.99 -20.98 3.40
N ASN A 508 0.19 -22.04 3.30
CA ASN A 508 0.53 -23.17 2.45
C ASN A 508 0.27 -22.86 0.98
N GLU A 509 -0.76 -22.07 0.68
CA GLU A 509 -1.19 -21.80 -0.69
C GLU A 509 -1.01 -20.32 -1.06
N GLY A 510 -1.74 -19.41 -0.40
CA GLY A 510 -1.77 -17.99 -0.79
C GLY A 510 -0.40 -17.35 -0.83
N ARG A 511 0.38 -17.50 0.25
CA ARG A 511 1.74 -16.97 0.36
C ARG A 511 2.70 -17.63 -0.61
N THR A 512 2.59 -18.95 -0.78
CA THR A 512 3.39 -19.68 -1.77
C THR A 512 3.15 -19.14 -3.18
N GLN A 513 1.89 -18.86 -3.53
CA GLN A 513 1.53 -18.31 -4.84
C GLN A 513 2.02 -16.87 -5.02
N THR A 514 1.87 -15.99 -4.02
CA THR A 514 2.42 -14.62 -4.06
C THR A 514 3.93 -14.67 -4.28
N LEU A 515 4.67 -15.46 -3.49
CA LEU A 515 6.12 -15.56 -3.61
C LEU A 515 6.57 -16.13 -4.96
N LYS A 516 5.84 -17.13 -5.49
CA LYS A 516 6.11 -17.68 -6.81
C LYS A 516 5.88 -16.64 -7.90
N ALA A 517 4.77 -15.89 -7.85
CA ALA A 517 4.49 -14.84 -8.84
C ALA A 517 5.56 -13.75 -8.84
N LEU A 518 6.00 -13.31 -7.66
CA LEU A 518 7.12 -12.37 -7.51
C LEU A 518 8.40 -12.94 -8.11
N PHE A 519 8.75 -14.20 -7.80
CA PHE A 519 9.91 -14.85 -8.39
C PHE A 519 9.83 -14.90 -9.93
N GLU A 520 8.71 -15.34 -10.50
CA GLU A 520 8.56 -15.43 -11.96
C GLU A 520 8.71 -14.07 -12.66
N ALA A 521 8.22 -13.01 -12.02
CA ALA A 521 8.44 -11.64 -12.49
C ALA A 521 9.93 -11.26 -12.36
N GLU A 522 10.57 -11.54 -11.22
CA GLU A 522 11.86 -10.95 -10.84
C GLU A 522 13.09 -11.80 -11.21
N LYS A 523 12.92 -13.06 -11.62
CA LYS A 523 14.00 -14.03 -11.85
C LYS A 523 15.07 -13.59 -12.86
N ASN A 524 14.73 -12.68 -13.77
CA ASN A 524 15.65 -12.14 -14.78
C ASN A 524 16.41 -10.88 -14.30
N THR A 525 16.31 -10.52 -13.02
CA THR A 525 17.08 -9.41 -12.44
C THR A 525 18.57 -9.73 -12.51
N TRP A 526 19.36 -8.83 -13.09
CA TRP A 526 20.80 -9.00 -13.24
C TRP A 526 21.53 -8.62 -11.95
N VAL A 527 22.34 -9.54 -11.46
CA VAL A 527 23.15 -9.38 -10.25
C VAL A 527 24.60 -9.75 -10.53
N GLU A 528 25.51 -9.17 -9.77
CA GLU A 528 26.90 -9.60 -9.72
C GLU A 528 27.16 -10.20 -8.34
N PHE A 529 27.53 -11.47 -8.29
CA PHE A 529 27.75 -12.22 -7.05
C PHE A 529 29.02 -13.06 -7.19
N GLU A 530 29.97 -12.89 -6.26
CA GLU A 530 31.30 -13.53 -6.35
C GLU A 530 31.99 -13.29 -7.69
N GLU A 531 32.02 -12.02 -8.15
CA GLU A 531 32.62 -11.56 -9.42
C GLU A 531 31.98 -12.17 -10.69
N GLN A 532 30.86 -12.87 -10.53
CA GLN A 532 30.11 -13.47 -11.63
C GLN A 532 28.80 -12.71 -11.87
N LYS A 533 28.57 -12.32 -13.13
CA LYS A 533 27.31 -11.74 -13.57
C LYS A 533 26.32 -12.84 -13.88
N MET A 534 25.16 -12.81 -13.25
CA MET A 534 24.15 -13.85 -13.37
C MET A 534 22.74 -13.28 -13.17
N SER A 535 21.72 -14.05 -13.54
CA SER A 535 20.34 -13.71 -13.20
C SER A 535 20.03 -14.08 -11.74
N LEU A 536 18.92 -13.57 -11.20
CA LEU A 536 18.42 -13.99 -9.90
C LEU A 536 18.08 -15.50 -9.88
N ASP A 537 17.61 -16.05 -11.00
CA ASP A 537 17.39 -17.50 -11.17
C ASP A 537 18.67 -18.31 -10.99
N ASP A 538 19.74 -17.88 -11.68
CA ASP A 538 21.06 -18.51 -11.60
C ASP A 538 21.67 -18.37 -10.20
N LEU A 539 21.43 -17.24 -9.52
CA LEU A 539 21.84 -17.04 -8.13
C LEU A 539 21.20 -18.08 -7.21
N LEU A 540 19.90 -18.40 -7.40
CA LEU A 540 19.22 -19.42 -6.60
C LEU A 540 19.72 -20.83 -6.91
N HIS A 541 20.06 -21.13 -8.16
CA HIS A 541 20.75 -22.38 -8.52
C HIS A 541 22.10 -22.48 -7.78
N LYS A 542 22.89 -21.41 -7.78
CA LYS A 542 24.17 -21.36 -7.03
C LYS A 542 23.97 -21.54 -5.53
N PHE A 543 22.92 -20.96 -4.94
CA PHE A 543 22.60 -21.15 -3.51
C PHE A 543 22.25 -22.61 -3.20
N LYS A 544 21.52 -23.28 -4.09
CA LYS A 544 21.21 -24.72 -3.98
C LYS A 544 22.48 -25.56 -4.08
N ASP A 545 23.32 -25.29 -5.08
CA ASP A 545 24.56 -26.06 -5.32
C ASP A 545 25.55 -25.91 -4.16
N ASN A 546 25.56 -24.76 -3.49
CA ASN A 546 26.33 -24.52 -2.28
C ASN A 546 25.69 -25.09 -1.00
N GLY A 547 24.52 -25.72 -1.09
CA GLY A 547 23.79 -26.28 0.05
C GLY A 547 23.19 -25.23 1.00
N TRP A 548 23.06 -23.98 0.57
CA TRP A 548 22.48 -22.90 1.39
C TRP A 548 20.95 -22.92 1.39
N ILE A 549 20.34 -23.48 0.34
CA ILE A 549 18.92 -23.82 0.28
C ILE A 549 18.76 -25.27 -0.15
N ALA A 550 17.68 -25.92 0.25
CA ALA A 550 17.50 -27.37 0.01
C ALA A 550 17.19 -27.68 -1.47
N SER A 551 16.44 -26.80 -2.14
CA SER A 551 16.01 -27.02 -3.52
C SER A 551 15.62 -25.73 -4.22
N HIS A 552 15.71 -25.75 -5.53
CA HIS A 552 15.19 -24.72 -6.43
C HIS A 552 14.73 -25.41 -7.74
N PRO A 553 13.50 -25.13 -8.24
CA PRO A 553 12.48 -24.26 -7.64
C PRO A 553 11.83 -24.88 -6.40
N SER A 554 11.49 -24.03 -5.42
CA SER A 554 10.83 -24.42 -4.15
C SER A 554 10.28 -23.20 -3.41
N VAL A 555 9.37 -23.43 -2.45
CA VAL A 555 8.85 -22.37 -1.56
C VAL A 555 9.97 -21.66 -0.80
N GLU A 556 10.98 -22.40 -0.34
CA GLU A 556 12.17 -21.82 0.29
C GLU A 556 12.89 -20.89 -0.68
N SER A 557 13.16 -21.34 -1.91
CA SER A 557 13.86 -20.54 -2.91
C SER A 557 13.09 -19.28 -3.31
N TYR A 558 11.75 -19.34 -3.42
CA TYR A 558 10.93 -18.16 -3.71
C TYR A 558 10.96 -17.15 -2.56
N ASN A 559 10.94 -17.62 -1.31
CA ASN A 559 11.10 -16.76 -0.15
C ASN A 559 12.49 -16.10 -0.10
N VAL A 560 13.55 -16.87 -0.39
CA VAL A 560 14.93 -16.35 -0.46
C VAL A 560 15.08 -15.32 -1.57
N SER A 561 14.52 -15.58 -2.76
CA SER A 561 14.43 -14.63 -3.86
C SER A 561 13.80 -13.31 -3.43
N ALA A 562 12.63 -13.37 -2.78
CA ALA A 562 11.93 -12.19 -2.32
C ALA A 562 12.76 -11.41 -1.28
N CYS A 563 13.49 -12.10 -0.39
CA CYS A 563 14.39 -11.46 0.55
C CYS A 563 15.59 -10.79 -0.15
N VAL A 564 16.15 -11.36 -1.21
CA VAL A 564 17.22 -10.73 -2.01
C VAL A 564 16.73 -9.41 -2.62
N ILE A 565 15.55 -9.43 -3.24
CA ILE A 565 14.93 -8.24 -3.84
C ILE A 565 14.66 -7.15 -2.80
N GLU A 566 14.15 -7.52 -1.62
CA GLU A 566 13.95 -6.55 -0.54
C GLU A 566 15.25 -5.93 -0.02
N ARG A 567 16.38 -6.66 -0.06
CA ARG A 567 17.70 -6.09 0.27
C ARG A 567 18.13 -5.03 -0.75
N ILE A 568 17.84 -5.25 -2.03
CA ILE A 568 18.07 -4.29 -3.11
C ILE A 568 17.23 -3.03 -2.89
N ILE A 569 15.93 -3.17 -2.62
CA ILE A 569 15.01 -2.05 -2.33
C ILE A 569 15.48 -1.27 -1.09
N LEU A 570 15.86 -1.97 -0.01
CA LEU A 570 16.38 -1.33 1.20
C LEU A 570 17.70 -0.58 0.96
N ARG A 571 18.53 -1.01 -0.01
CA ARG A 571 19.75 -0.29 -0.39
C ARG A 571 19.42 0.95 -1.20
N LEU A 572 18.53 0.85 -2.17
CA LEU A 572 18.05 1.99 -2.95
C LEU A 572 17.57 3.12 -2.05
N ASN A 573 16.70 2.80 -1.08
CA ASN A 573 16.16 3.81 -0.16
C ASN A 573 17.28 4.52 0.62
N ASN A 574 18.28 3.78 1.15
CA ASN A 574 19.43 4.39 1.83
C ASN A 574 20.17 5.40 0.94
N GLU A 575 20.31 5.12 -0.34
CA GLU A 575 21.03 5.99 -1.29
C GLU A 575 20.21 7.23 -1.63
N LEU A 576 18.90 7.09 -1.78
CA LEU A 576 17.99 8.23 -1.98
C LEU A 576 17.94 9.14 -0.74
N THR A 577 17.95 8.59 0.48
CA THR A 577 17.99 9.38 1.70
C THR A 577 19.29 10.15 1.86
N LYS A 578 20.44 9.53 1.54
CA LYS A 578 21.75 10.23 1.55
C LYS A 578 21.76 11.42 0.61
N ASP A 579 21.18 11.27 -0.59
CA ASP A 579 21.11 12.35 -1.58
C ASP A 579 20.21 13.50 -1.13
N ALA A 580 19.14 13.20 -0.38
CA ALA A 580 18.27 14.21 0.20
C ALA A 580 18.91 14.99 1.36
N GLN A 581 19.87 14.40 2.08
CA GLN A 581 20.60 15.05 3.17
C GLN A 581 21.80 15.89 2.70
N GLN A 582 22.26 15.68 1.46
CA GLN A 582 23.38 16.43 0.86
C GLN A 582 22.93 17.64 0.03
N LYS A 583 21.62 17.82 -0.16
CA LYS A 583 20.98 19.00 -0.76
C LYS A 583 20.43 19.88 0.33
#